data_AF-A0A6P1J9W2-F1
#
_entry.id   AF-A0A6P1J9W2-F1
#
_cell.length_a   1.000
_cell.length_b   1.000
_cell.length_c   1.000
_cell.angle_alpha   90.00
_cell.angle_beta   90.00
_cell.angle_gamma   90.00
#
_symmetry.space_group_name_H-M   'P 1'
#
loop_
_entity.id
_entity.type
_entity.pdbx_description
1 polymer ?
#
loop_
_entity_poly.entity_id
_entity_poly.type
_entity_poly.pdbx_seq_one_letter_code
_entity_poly.pdbx_strand_id
1 'polypeptide(L)'
;MTPRRDPGRGVPAPVRPGDRLLVDTPVTAVPGLTWTIVEMVEHHRDPGDLPWNRGPGFPFRVGYRIGDPVPGVGVSRGVLWLAADGADPSGAVRAVDRPGGAAGSERHGARRPLG
;
A
#
# COMPACT_ATOMS: atom_id res chain seq x y z
N MET A 1 6.07 -25.79 -27.22
CA MET A 1 5.68 -25.42 -25.83
C MET A 1 5.88 -23.93 -25.66
N THR A 2 4.84 -23.13 -25.84
CA THR A 2 4.90 -21.68 -25.63
C THR A 2 4.84 -21.43 -24.12
N PRO A 3 5.73 -20.61 -23.52
CA PRO A 3 5.58 -20.27 -22.10
C PRO A 3 4.26 -19.52 -21.95
N ARG A 4 3.32 -20.06 -21.18
CA ARG A 4 2.12 -19.32 -20.76
C ARG A 4 2.62 -18.08 -20.02
N ARG A 5 2.48 -16.90 -20.66
CA ARG A 5 2.60 -15.63 -19.97
C ARG A 5 1.56 -15.66 -18.88
N ASP A 6 2.05 -15.64 -17.66
CA ASP A 6 1.23 -15.61 -16.48
C ASP A 6 0.62 -14.20 -16.36
N PRO A 7 -0.69 -13.99 -16.57
CA PRO A 7 -1.29 -12.67 -16.65
C PRO A 7 -1.20 -11.89 -15.32
N GLY A 8 -0.96 -12.57 -14.19
CA GLY A 8 -0.69 -11.93 -12.90
C GLY A 8 0.77 -11.50 -12.70
N ARG A 9 1.66 -11.82 -13.63
CA ARG A 9 3.08 -11.43 -13.60
C ARG A 9 3.22 -10.08 -14.30
N GLY A 10 2.85 -9.00 -13.64
CA GLY A 10 3.01 -7.66 -14.20
C GLY A 10 2.18 -6.52 -13.61
N VAL A 11 1.23 -6.79 -12.70
CA VAL A 11 0.54 -5.71 -11.99
C VAL A 11 1.45 -5.23 -10.87
N PRO A 12 1.95 -3.98 -10.91
CA PRO A 12 2.78 -3.45 -9.83
C PRO A 12 1.94 -3.35 -8.55
N ALA A 13 2.54 -3.74 -7.42
CA ALA A 13 1.89 -3.54 -6.13
C ALA A 13 1.68 -2.04 -5.87
N PRO A 14 0.54 -1.62 -5.30
CA PRO A 14 0.25 -0.21 -5.05
C PRO A 14 1.17 0.40 -3.98
N VAL A 15 1.70 -0.45 -3.11
CA VAL A 15 2.53 -0.14 -1.94
C VAL A 15 3.66 -1.16 -1.81
N ARG A 16 4.67 -0.82 -1.02
CA ARG A 16 5.78 -1.71 -0.65
C ARG A 16 6.05 -1.67 0.85
N PRO A 17 6.74 -2.67 1.43
CA PRO A 17 7.21 -2.58 2.80
C PRO A 17 7.98 -1.28 3.06
N GLY A 18 7.67 -0.61 4.17
CA GLY A 18 8.22 0.69 4.55
C GLY A 18 7.42 1.91 4.08
N ASP A 19 6.52 1.76 3.10
CA ASP A 19 5.54 2.80 2.79
C ASP A 19 4.60 3.00 3.99
N ARG A 20 3.93 4.16 4.04
CA ARG A 20 2.96 4.50 5.07
C ARG A 20 1.56 4.64 4.50
N LEU A 21 0.56 4.15 5.23
CA LEU A 21 -0.86 4.29 4.86
C LEU A 21 -1.57 5.16 5.90
N LEU A 22 -2.38 6.10 5.45
CA LEU A 22 -3.31 6.82 6.30
C LEU A 22 -4.62 6.06 6.32
N VAL A 23 -4.98 5.47 7.46
CA VAL A 23 -6.09 4.51 7.57
C VAL A 23 -7.11 4.98 8.60
N ASP A 24 -8.38 4.81 8.28
CA ASP A 24 -9.53 5.20 9.11
C ASP A 24 -9.79 4.25 10.30
N THR A 25 -10.60 4.71 11.26
CA THR A 25 -10.91 4.03 12.54
C THR A 25 -11.48 2.63 12.41
N PRO A 26 -12.41 2.32 11.48
CA PRO A 26 -13.01 0.98 11.41
C PRO A 26 -11.99 -0.14 11.17
N VAL A 27 -10.85 0.19 10.57
CA VAL A 27 -9.77 -0.77 10.28
C VAL A 27 -8.69 -0.76 11.37
N THR A 28 -8.38 0.40 11.95
CA THR A 28 -7.29 0.54 12.93
C THR A 28 -7.74 0.36 14.39
N ALA A 29 -9.04 0.48 14.65
CA ALA A 29 -9.61 0.64 15.99
C ALA A 29 -9.05 1.84 16.78
N VAL A 30 -8.36 2.78 16.10
CA VAL A 30 -7.87 4.03 16.65
C VAL A 30 -8.83 5.15 16.25
N PRO A 31 -9.31 5.99 17.19
CA PRO A 31 -10.13 7.15 16.85
C PRO A 31 -9.42 8.11 15.88
N GLY A 32 -10.06 8.41 14.75
CA GLY A 32 -9.52 9.26 13.71
C GLY A 32 -8.58 8.54 12.72
N LEU A 33 -7.99 9.34 11.82
CA LEU A 33 -7.05 8.87 10.82
C LEU A 33 -5.70 8.55 11.47
N THR A 34 -5.16 7.38 11.15
CA THR A 34 -3.93 6.87 11.75
C THR A 34 -2.92 6.50 10.68
N TRP A 35 -1.68 6.97 10.83
CA TRP A 35 -0.57 6.52 10.00
C TRP A 35 -0.09 5.14 10.43
N THR A 36 -0.07 4.22 9.48
CA THR A 36 0.44 2.87 9.63
C THR A 36 1.65 2.67 8.71
N ILE A 37 2.48 1.69 9.03
CA ILE A 37 3.68 1.32 8.27
C ILE A 37 3.42 -0.05 7.67
N VAL A 38 3.59 -0.16 6.36
CA VAL A 38 3.47 -1.43 5.63
C VAL A 38 4.63 -2.35 6.03
N GLU A 39 4.32 -3.54 6.52
CA GLU A 39 5.29 -4.57 6.89
C GLU A 39 5.42 -5.65 5.80
N MET A 40 4.32 -5.96 5.10
CA MET A 40 4.25 -7.06 4.14
C MET A 40 3.28 -6.76 3.01
N VAL A 41 3.59 -7.24 1.80
CA VAL A 41 2.71 -7.19 0.63
C VAL A 41 2.75 -8.53 -0.10
N GLU A 42 1.59 -9.17 -0.26
CA GLU A 42 1.42 -10.43 -1.00
C GLU A 42 0.43 -10.23 -2.15
N HIS A 43 0.72 -10.77 -3.32
CA HIS A 43 -0.20 -10.76 -4.46
C HIS A 43 -0.93 -12.10 -4.58
N HIS A 44 -2.25 -12.07 -4.53
CA HIS A 44 -3.16 -13.20 -4.67
C HIS A 44 -4.00 -12.99 -5.93
N ARG A 45 -3.90 -13.88 -6.92
CA ARG A 45 -4.59 -13.72 -8.22
C ARG A 45 -6.09 -13.92 -8.16
N ASP A 46 -6.51 -14.78 -7.26
CA ASP A 46 -7.91 -15.16 -7.08
C ASP A 46 -8.19 -15.27 -5.59
N PRO A 47 -8.16 -14.14 -4.85
CA PRO A 47 -8.55 -14.15 -3.45
C PRO A 47 -10.06 -14.46 -3.39
N GLY A 48 -10.49 -15.22 -2.40
CA GLY A 48 -11.93 -15.52 -2.21
C GLY A 48 -12.76 -14.25 -2.05
N ASP A 49 -14.07 -14.31 -2.29
CA ASP A 49 -14.97 -13.16 -2.20
C ASP A 49 -15.52 -12.97 -0.78
N LEU A 50 -14.76 -12.24 0.05
CA LEU A 50 -15.14 -11.88 1.41
C LEU A 50 -15.34 -10.35 1.50
N PRO A 51 -16.11 -9.84 2.49
CA PRO A 51 -16.43 -8.41 2.57
C PRO A 51 -15.21 -7.47 2.57
N TRP A 52 -14.06 -7.95 3.05
CA TRP A 52 -12.81 -7.18 3.19
C TRP A 52 -11.81 -7.35 2.05
N ASN A 53 -12.08 -8.19 1.04
CA ASN A 53 -11.21 -8.36 -0.13
C ASN A 53 -11.96 -8.39 -1.47
N ARG A 54 -13.28 -8.57 -1.49
CA ARG A 54 -14.17 -8.48 -2.68
C ARG A 54 -13.60 -9.13 -3.95
N GLY A 55 -12.97 -10.30 -3.79
CA GLY A 55 -12.45 -11.09 -4.89
C GLY A 55 -11.29 -10.47 -5.68
N PRO A 56 -11.10 -10.86 -6.95
CA PRO A 56 -9.94 -10.48 -7.77
C PRO A 56 -9.72 -8.97 -7.99
N GLY A 57 -10.69 -8.12 -7.65
CA GLY A 57 -10.56 -6.66 -7.70
C GLY A 57 -9.57 -6.09 -6.67
N PHE A 58 -9.29 -6.82 -5.58
CA PHE A 58 -8.36 -6.39 -4.54
C PHE A 58 -7.32 -7.49 -4.29
N PRO A 59 -6.36 -7.68 -5.21
CA PRO A 59 -5.49 -8.84 -5.19
C PRO A 59 -4.30 -8.71 -4.22
N PHE A 60 -4.08 -7.55 -3.59
CA PHE A 60 -2.93 -7.31 -2.74
C PHE A 60 -3.28 -7.40 -1.26
N ARG A 61 -2.80 -8.43 -0.56
CA ARG A 61 -2.89 -8.54 0.90
C ARG A 61 -1.73 -7.78 1.54
N VAL A 62 -2.05 -6.78 2.35
CA VAL A 62 -1.09 -5.86 2.96
C VAL A 62 -1.14 -5.99 4.47
N GLY A 63 -0.04 -6.44 5.07
CA GLY A 63 0.15 -6.39 6.52
C GLY A 63 0.74 -5.04 6.92
N TYR A 64 0.18 -4.42 7.97
CA TYR A 64 0.67 -3.15 8.49
C TYR A 64 0.81 -3.17 10.01
N ARG A 65 1.60 -2.22 10.52
CA ARG A 65 1.63 -1.87 11.94
C ARG A 65 1.33 -0.40 12.18
N ILE A 66 0.78 -0.06 13.34
CA ILE A 66 0.66 1.32 13.80
C ILE A 66 2.06 1.78 14.26
N GLY A 67 2.46 2.97 13.79
CA GLY A 67 3.83 3.48 14.01
C GLY A 67 4.12 3.79 15.47
N ASP A 68 3.20 4.51 16.11
CA ASP A 68 3.29 4.96 17.49
C ASP A 68 2.30 4.20 18.38
N PRO A 69 2.68 3.82 19.61
CA PRO A 69 1.75 3.20 20.55
C PRO A 69 0.60 4.15 20.86
N VAL A 70 -0.65 3.69 20.71
CA VAL A 70 -1.84 4.45 21.08
C VAL A 70 -2.40 3.89 22.40
N PRO A 71 -2.56 4.71 23.45
CA PRO A 71 -3.14 4.26 24.71
C PRO A 71 -4.51 3.63 24.54
N GLY A 72 -4.74 2.47 25.17
CA GLY A 72 -6.02 1.76 25.12
C GLY A 72 -6.26 0.94 23.85
N VAL A 73 -5.33 0.92 22.90
CA VAL A 73 -5.44 0.16 21.66
C VAL A 73 -4.59 -1.10 21.76
N GLY A 74 -5.24 -2.26 21.88
CA GLY A 74 -4.57 -3.56 22.00
C GLY A 74 -3.97 -4.08 20.69
N VAL A 75 -4.37 -3.50 19.54
CA VAL A 75 -3.97 -3.95 18.21
C VAL A 75 -2.98 -2.96 17.60
N SER A 76 -1.71 -3.35 17.53
CA SER A 76 -0.68 -2.58 16.84
C SER A 76 -0.48 -3.04 15.39
N ARG A 77 -1.20 -4.05 14.91
CA ARG A 77 -1.05 -4.64 13.57
C ARG A 77 -2.38 -5.04 12.95
N GLY A 78 -2.49 -4.93 11.63
CA GLY A 78 -3.67 -5.37 10.90
C GLY A 78 -3.36 -5.80 9.47
N VAL A 79 -4.43 -6.18 8.77
CA VAL A 79 -4.38 -6.61 7.37
C VAL A 79 -5.40 -5.83 6.56
N LEU A 80 -4.97 -5.33 5.41
CA LEU A 80 -5.79 -4.72 4.38
C LEU A 80 -5.71 -5.53 3.10
N TRP A 81 -6.74 -5.40 2.26
CA TRP A 81 -6.69 -5.84 0.87
C TRP A 81 -6.83 -4.64 -0.03
N LEU A 82 -5.92 -4.48 -0.99
CA LEU A 82 -5.86 -3.34 -1.88
C LEU A 82 -6.05 -3.76 -3.33
N ALA A 83 -6.72 -2.89 -4.08
CA ALA A 83 -6.70 -2.87 -5.53
C ALA A 83 -5.34 -2.35 -6.04
N ALA A 84 -5.10 -2.49 -7.34
CA ALA A 84 -3.84 -2.05 -7.96
C ALA A 84 -3.60 -0.54 -7.90
N ASP A 85 -4.65 0.26 -7.69
CA ASP A 85 -4.58 1.72 -7.49
C ASP A 85 -4.36 2.12 -6.01
N GLY A 86 -4.36 1.15 -5.09
CA GLY A 86 -4.17 1.36 -3.66
C GLY A 86 -5.45 1.60 -2.86
N ALA A 87 -6.63 1.56 -3.50
CA ALA A 87 -7.90 1.61 -2.80
C ALA A 87 -8.19 0.30 -2.07
N ASP A 88 -8.81 0.37 -0.90
CA ASP A 88 -9.39 -0.78 -0.22
C ASP A 88 -10.93 -0.85 -0.44
N PRO A 89 -11.57 -2.03 -0.25
CA PRO A 89 -13.00 -2.19 -0.51
C PRO A 89 -13.92 -1.30 0.33
N SER A 90 -13.46 -0.87 1.51
CA SER A 90 -14.22 -0.07 2.46
C SER A 90 -13.95 1.43 2.34
N GLY A 91 -12.95 1.84 1.54
CA GLY A 91 -12.50 3.22 1.43
C GLY A 91 -11.84 3.75 2.70
N ALA A 92 -11.31 2.88 3.56
CA ALA A 92 -10.62 3.24 4.79
C ALA A 92 -9.21 3.80 4.55
N VAL A 93 -8.55 3.43 3.45
CA VAL A 93 -7.26 3.97 3.04
C VAL A 93 -7.48 5.33 2.39
N ARG A 94 -6.94 6.38 3.03
CA ARG A 94 -7.10 7.77 2.58
C ARG A 94 -5.89 8.31 1.83
N ALA A 95 -4.70 7.81 2.13
CA ALA A 95 -3.46 8.24 1.50
C ALA A 95 -2.35 7.19 1.61
N VAL A 96 -1.40 7.26 0.68
CA VAL A 96 -0.14 6.50 0.69
C VAL A 96 1.02 7.49 0.69
N ASP A 97 1.91 7.37 1.67
CA ASP A 97 3.18 8.12 1.73
C ASP A 97 4.36 7.16 1.50
N ARG A 98 5.34 7.61 0.71
CA ARG A 98 6.51 6.82 0.28
C ARG A 98 7.79 7.50 0.75
N PRO A 99 8.16 7.36 2.03
CA PRO A 99 9.39 7.94 2.54
C PRO A 99 10.60 7.42 1.73
N GLY A 100 11.44 8.34 1.26
CA GLY A 100 12.59 8.03 0.38
C GLY A 100 12.34 8.19 -1.12
N GLY A 101 11.15 8.64 -1.54
CA GLY A 101 10.79 8.91 -2.93
C GLY A 101 11.13 10.32 -3.43
N ALA A 102 12.37 10.81 -3.24
CA ALA A 102 12.84 12.02 -3.95
C ALA A 102 14.38 12.07 -4.04
N ALA A 103 14.95 11.47 -5.09
CA ALA A 103 16.25 11.85 -5.65
C ALA A 103 16.40 11.27 -7.07
N GLY A 104 15.67 11.83 -8.03
CA GLY A 104 15.73 11.34 -9.41
C GLY A 104 14.98 12.15 -10.47
N SER A 105 14.81 13.47 -10.32
CA SER A 105 14.44 14.36 -11.43
C SER A 105 14.73 15.83 -11.14
N GLU A 106 15.88 16.15 -10.54
CA GLU A 106 16.47 17.49 -10.61
C GLU A 106 17.99 17.37 -10.72
N ARG A 107 18.49 16.92 -11.87
CA ARG A 107 19.84 17.27 -12.31
C ARG A 107 19.73 18.29 -13.45
N HIS A 108 19.58 19.54 -13.04
CA HIS A 108 20.56 20.57 -13.39
C HIS A 108 20.88 20.69 -14.89
N GLY A 109 19.92 21.18 -15.66
CA GLY A 109 20.19 21.83 -16.94
C GLY A 109 20.82 23.22 -16.75
N ALA A 110 21.90 23.33 -15.97
CA ALA A 110 22.75 24.52 -15.99
C ALA A 110 23.66 24.44 -17.21
N ARG A 111 23.15 24.89 -18.36
CA ARG A 111 24.00 25.21 -19.51
C ARG A 111 24.96 26.32 -19.07
N ARG A 112 26.22 25.96 -18.87
CA ARG A 112 27.32 26.93 -18.85
C ARG A 112 27.38 27.61 -20.21
N PRO A 113 27.58 28.94 -20.29
CA PRO A 113 27.95 29.56 -21.56
C PRO A 113 29.38 29.09 -21.89
N LEU A 114 29.54 28.55 -23.10
CA LEU A 114 30.85 28.39 -23.71
C LEU A 114 31.36 29.80 -24.08
N GLY A 115 32.63 30.05 -23.78
CA GLY A 115 33.34 31.25 -24.24
C GLY A 115 33.62 31.25 -25.73
#